data_AF-A0AAV6DJT9-F1
#
_entry.id   AF-A0AAV6DJT9-F1
#
_cell.length_a   1.000
_cell.length_b   1.000
_cell.length_c   1.000
_cell.angle_alpha   90.00
_cell.angle_beta   90.00
_cell.angle_gamma   90.00
#
_symmetry.space_group_name_H-M   'P 1'
#
loop_
_entity.id
_entity.type
_entity.pdbx_description
1 polymer ?
#
loop_
_entity_poly.entity_id
_entity_poly.type
_entity_poly.pdbx_seq_one_letter_code
_entity_poly.pdbx_strand_id
1 'polypeptide(L)' 'MTLDAVGMAEINKIFAVTDAMGVHRESLVIPLGTGTGRVRKLPSGKLEIVVDKHVPIDEWLQELPALIKAAMA' A
#
# COMPACT_ATOMS: atom_id res chain seq x y z
N MET A 1 8.85 15.03 -6.03
CA MET A 1 8.80 14.35 -7.35
C MET A 1 7.56 13.48 -7.33
N THR A 2 6.72 13.55 -8.37
CA THR A 2 5.52 12.71 -8.45
C THR A 2 5.90 11.28 -8.79
N LEU A 3 5.23 10.30 -8.18
CA LEU A 3 5.37 8.90 -8.57
C LEU A 3 4.31 8.61 -9.62
N ASP A 4 4.69 8.36 -10.87
CA ASP A 4 3.73 8.10 -11.97
C ASP A 4 3.32 6.64 -12.08
N ALA A 5 4.18 5.73 -11.60
CA ALA A 5 3.92 4.29 -11.57
C ALA A 5 4.60 3.65 -10.38
N VAL A 6 3.98 2.63 -9.81
CA VAL A 6 4.55 1.81 -8.74
C VAL A 6 5.48 0.76 -9.37
N GLY A 7 6.79 0.91 -9.15
CA GLY A 7 7.81 -0.05 -9.56
C GLY A 7 8.04 -1.18 -8.56
N MET A 8 8.93 -2.11 -8.91
CA MET A 8 9.32 -3.22 -8.03
C MET A 8 9.95 -2.76 -6.71
N ALA A 9 10.70 -1.65 -6.71
CA ALA A 9 11.31 -1.16 -5.48
C ALA A 9 10.23 -0.70 -4.48
N GLU A 10 9.24 0.05 -4.94
CA GLU A 10 8.09 0.50 -4.16
C GLU A 10 7.25 -0.66 -3.64
N ILE A 11 6.97 -1.65 -4.50
CA ILE A 11 6.27 -2.88 -4.11
C ILE A 11 7.01 -3.60 -2.98
N ASN A 12 8.33 -3.75 -3.09
CA ASN A 12 9.14 -4.37 -2.02
C ASN A 12 9.05 -3.61 -0.70
N LYS A 13 9.03 -2.27 -0.73
CA LYS A 13 8.86 -1.46 0.48
C LYS A 13 7.48 -1.67 1.13
N ILE A 14 6.42 -1.70 0.33
CA ILE A 14 5.06 -2.00 0.81
C ILE A 14 5.02 -3.40 1.43
N PHE A 15 5.65 -4.38 0.79
CA PHE A 15 5.75 -5.74 1.33
C PHE A 15 6.52 -5.79 2.64
N ALA A 16 7.62 -5.08 2.80
CA ALA A 16 8.36 -5.03 4.06
C ALA A 16 7.50 -4.50 5.22
N VAL A 17 6.69 -3.46 4.98
CA VAL A 17 5.80 -2.89 6.00
C VAL A 17 4.64 -3.85 6.32
N THR A 18 4.02 -4.44 5.30
CA THR A 18 2.88 -5.34 5.48
C THR A 18 3.27 -6.69 6.09
N ASP A 19 4.44 -7.22 5.73
CA ASP A 19 5.03 -8.42 6.34
C ASP A 19 5.29 -8.23 7.84
N ALA A 20 5.84 -7.07 8.23
CA ALA A 20 6.04 -6.72 9.64
C ALA A 20 4.72 -6.65 10.45
N MET A 21 3.58 -6.46 9.78
CA MET A 21 2.24 -6.50 10.40
C MET A 21 1.63 -7.91 10.42
N GLY A 22 2.28 -8.91 9.81
CA GLY A 22 1.74 -10.24 9.61
C GLY A 22 0.71 -10.33 8.46
N VAL A 23 0.70 -9.35 7.55
CA VAL A 23 -0.19 -9.37 6.38
C VAL A 23 0.52 -10.07 5.23
N HIS A 24 -0.01 -11.21 4.82
CA HIS A 24 0.55 -11.99 3.72
C HIS A 24 0.40 -11.26 2.37
N ARG A 25 1.47 -11.27 1.58
CA ARG A 25 1.52 -10.69 0.22
C ARG A 25 0.40 -11.17 -0.72
N GLU A 26 -0.10 -12.38 -0.53
CA GLU A 26 -1.18 -12.96 -1.35
C GLU A 26 -2.55 -12.31 -1.09
N SER A 27 -2.70 -11.75 0.11
CA SER A 27 -3.86 -10.97 0.53
C SER A 27 -3.76 -9.51 0.10
N LEU A 28 -2.70 -9.11 -0.62
CA LEU A 28 -2.49 -7.74 -1.07
C LEU A 28 -2.71 -7.60 -2.58
N VAL A 29 -3.23 -6.45 -2.99
CA VAL A 29 -3.35 -6.02 -4.37
C VAL A 29 -2.75 -4.61 -4.47
N ILE A 30 -1.64 -4.48 -5.18
CA ILE A 30 -0.95 -3.20 -5.38
C ILE A 30 -1.09 -2.84 -6.86
N PRO A 31 -2.04 -1.97 -7.24
CA PRO A 31 -2.12 -1.50 -8.61
C PRO A 31 -0.85 -0.74 -9.01
N LEU A 32 -0.42 -0.93 -10.25
CA LEU A 32 0.72 -0.19 -10.82
C LEU A 32 0.43 1.32 -10.95
N GLY A 33 -0.85 1.67 -11.08
CA GLY A 33 -1.29 3.06 -11.12
C GLY A 33 -1.29 3.69 -9.73
N THR A 34 -0.60 4.81 -9.60
CA THR A 34 -0.57 5.65 -8.40
C THR A 34 -1.78 6.57 -8.34
N GLY A 35 -2.29 6.82 -7.14
CA GLY A 35 -3.49 7.63 -6.90
C GLY A 35 -3.34 8.54 -5.69
N THR A 36 -4.41 8.68 -4.91
CA THR A 36 -4.44 9.45 -3.66
C THR A 36 -4.28 8.52 -2.45
N GLY A 37 -3.18 7.76 -2.40
CA GLY A 37 -2.66 7.18 -1.16
C GLY A 37 -3.68 6.53 -0.22
N ARG A 38 -4.29 5.40 -0.60
CA ARG A 38 -5.38 4.79 0.18
C ARG A 38 -5.25 3.28 0.30
N VAL A 39 -5.81 2.75 1.40
CA VAL A 39 -5.97 1.31 1.61
C VAL A 39 -7.45 0.99 1.73
N ARG A 40 -7.92 -0.05 1.05
CA ARG A 40 -9.28 -0.55 1.19
C ARG A 40 -9.32 -2.07 1.17
N LYS A 41 -10.31 -2.65 1.86
CA LYS A 41 -10.61 -4.07 1.76
C LYS A 41 -11.51 -4.33 0.54
N LEU A 42 -11.09 -5.24 -0.31
CA LEU A 42 -11.86 -5.72 -1.46
C LEU A 42 -12.91 -6.75 -1.02
N PRO A 43 -14.02 -6.89 -1.78
CA PRO A 43 -15.03 -7.92 -1.52
C PRO A 43 -14.46 -9.35 -1.60
N SER A 44 -13.34 -9.55 -2.31
CA SER A 44 -12.60 -10.82 -2.33
C SER A 44 -11.83 -11.14 -1.04
N GLY A 45 -11.84 -10.24 -0.05
CA GLY A 45 -11.11 -10.37 1.22
C GLY A 45 -9.66 -9.87 1.19
N LYS A 46 -9.16 -9.43 0.03
CA LYS A 46 -7.82 -8.84 -0.13
C LYS A 46 -7.80 -7.36 0.25
N LEU A 47 -6.62 -6.83 0.57
CA LEU A 47 -6.38 -5.40 0.77
C LEU A 47 -5.80 -4.79 -0.51
N GLU A 48 -6.48 -3.81 -1.06
CA GLU A 48 -5.98 -2.98 -2.15
C GLU A 48 -5.22 -1.79 -1.56
N ILE A 49 -3.97 -1.61 -1.98
CA ILE A 49 -3.05 -0.58 -1.49
C ILE A 49 -2.67 0.33 -2.66
N VAL A 50 -3.25 1.52 -2.73
CA VAL A 50 -2.96 2.53 -3.76
C VAL A 50 -1.96 3.53 -3.20
N VAL A 51 -0.77 3.61 -3.79
CA VAL A 51 0.29 4.55 -3.38
C VAL A 51 -0.10 5.98 -3.74
N ASP A 52 0.26 6.93 -2.86
CA ASP A 52 0.09 8.36 -3.15
C ASP A 52 1.14 8.83 -4.16
N LYS A 53 0.70 9.49 -5.24
CA LYS A 53 1.60 10.03 -6.25
C LYS A 53 2.27 11.35 -5.85
N HIS A 54 1.70 12.09 -4.89
CA HIS A 54 2.18 13.41 -4.50
C HIS A 54 3.09 13.35 -3.26
N VAL A 55 2.92 12.32 -2.44
CA VAL A 55 3.74 12.10 -1.24
C VAL A 55 4.89 11.14 -1.56
N PRO A 56 6.13 11.43 -1.11
CA PRO A 56 7.23 10.47 -1.20
C PRO A 56 6.86 9.14 -0.56
N ILE A 57 7.17 8.04 -1.23
CA ILE A 57 6.74 6.71 -0.76
C ILE A 57 7.24 6.41 0.65
N ASP A 58 8.47 6.80 0.99
CA ASP A 58 9.05 6.56 2.31
C ASP A 58 8.25 7.26 3.43
N GLU A 59 7.75 8.46 3.17
CA GLU A 59 6.86 9.17 4.10
C GLU A 59 5.47 8.52 4.15
N TRP A 60 4.91 8.19 2.98
CA TRP A 60 3.59 7.56 2.90
C TRP A 60 3.55 6.17 3.56
N LEU A 61 4.65 5.41 3.50
CA LEU A 61 4.78 4.11 4.14
C LEU A 61 4.72 4.17 5.68
N GLN A 62 5.03 5.31 6.29
CA GLN A 62 4.86 5.50 7.74
C GLN A 62 3.37 5.45 8.13
N GLU A 63 2.48 5.94 7.25
CA GLU A 63 1.04 6.00 7.47
C GLU A 63 0.34 4.68 7.07
N LEU A 64 0.96 3.88 6.21
CA LEU A 64 0.40 2.63 5.68
C LEU A 64 -0.14 1.68 6.77
N PRO A 65 0.56 1.41 7.89
CA PRO A 65 0.04 0.56 8.95
C PRO A 65 -1.26 1.05 9.58
N ALA A 66 -1.41 2.37 9.74
CA ALA A 66 -2.62 2.97 10.28
C ALA A 66 -3.78 2.83 9.29
N LEU A 67 -3.52 3.06 8.00
CA LEU A 67 -4.50 2.86 6.93
C LEU A 67 -4.97 1.41 6.82
N ILE A 68 -4.05 0.44 6.93
CA ILE A 68 -4.36 -0.99 6.93
C ILE A 68 -5.24 -1.34 8.13
N LYS A 69 -4.89 -0.89 9.33
CA LYS A 69 -5.71 -1.11 10.54
C LYS A 69 -7.10 -0.51 10.37
N ALA A 70 -7.21 0.71 9.84
CA ALA A 70 -8.49 1.37 9.59
C ALA A 70 -9.35 0.63 8.55
N ALA A 71 -8.74 -0.01 7.55
CA ALA A 71 -9.45 -0.80 6.55
C ALA A 71 -9.86 -2.21 7.02
N MET A 72 -9.25 -2.70 8.11
CA MET A 72 -9.55 -4.00 8.72
C MET A 72 -10.50 -3.90 9.93
N ALA A 73 -10.60 -2.71 10.53
CA ALA A 73 -11.56 -2.39 11.61
C ALA A 73 -13.00 -2.34 11.08
#